data_AF-A0A7W9J1Q2-F1
#
_entry.id   AF-A0A7W9J1Q2-F1
#
_cell.length_a   1.000
_cell.length_b   1.000
_cell.length_c   1.000
_cell.angle_alpha   90.00
_cell.angle_beta   90.00
_cell.angle_gamma   90.00
#
_symmetry.space_group_name_H-M   'P 1'
#
loop_
_entity.id
_entity.type
_entity.pdbx_description
1 polymer ?
#
loop_
_entity_poly.entity_id
_entity_poly.type
_entity_poly.pdbx_seq_one_letter_code
_entity_poly.pdbx_strand_id
1 'polypeptide(L)'
;MITVREVDPSDDATFRSWYDAFRAAAVDQRPAAFVANWDALSSSLRTPGPAKRRIPVGAFDGDRLVGAMLFEYPLIGDLDTVDVEIDVPPAERRRGAGTQLWRWATARAAELGRTIFQAELGVPATNDPWPGSAFAAGLGFSIGNVEDHFVVPLPYDADRLAHLTKDAGDLTGYRLTSWAGPCPEEHLPAYADLRTAMDVDVPSGEMTRTPEPWTVERLRQNEERMAKNHLALVTMAHTDDGLPAGYTLIYVMPGDPDNVMQDDTLVLRDHRGHNLGTHLKLANLTQLAEHRTTQTLLHTWTAQSNAPMQKVNARFGFTFAEELHELERHTPNLRPAARAVVLDRDDRILLLRFTFDDRPDVWAAPGGGVEPGESLLQALTRELIEEIGLTLPADPPHLWHQEVVADGHAAGYDGVINDYFLVRVDTHTPGGTMSADELRAENVHGHRWWTQQELAAYDGPDVFSPRALPVYLADLLASGPPTSPHLIGL
;
A
#
# COMPACT_ATOMS: atom_id res chain seq x y z
N MET A 1 -10.92 7.86 -24.00
CA MET A 1 -9.82 8.31 -23.10
C MET A 1 -10.12 7.69 -21.76
N ILE A 2 -9.16 7.02 -21.13
CA ILE A 2 -9.42 6.31 -19.88
C ILE A 2 -9.42 7.30 -18.70
N THR A 3 -10.53 7.39 -18.00
CA THR A 3 -10.68 8.12 -16.74
C THR A 3 -10.66 7.15 -15.56
N VAL A 4 -10.27 7.62 -14.38
CA VAL A 4 -10.22 6.82 -13.15
C VAL A 4 -10.98 7.54 -12.05
N ARG A 5 -11.81 6.82 -11.32
CA ARG A 5 -12.60 7.36 -10.21
C ARG A 5 -12.93 6.28 -9.19
N GLU A 6 -13.16 6.71 -7.95
CA GLU A 6 -13.75 5.85 -6.92
C GLU A 6 -15.12 5.34 -7.39
N VAL A 7 -15.43 4.11 -7.01
CA VAL A 7 -16.72 3.46 -7.23
C VAL A 7 -17.47 3.50 -5.92
N ASP A 8 -18.66 4.09 -5.90
CA ASP A 8 -19.49 4.07 -4.69
C ASP A 8 -20.06 2.64 -4.51
N PRO A 9 -19.74 1.93 -3.42
CA PRO A 9 -20.33 0.62 -3.17
C PRO A 9 -21.86 0.66 -3.12
N SER A 10 -22.48 1.80 -2.82
CA SER A 10 -23.93 1.97 -2.76
C SER A 10 -24.62 2.02 -4.14
N ASP A 11 -23.87 2.32 -5.21
CA ASP A 11 -24.33 2.20 -6.59
C ASP A 11 -24.17 0.75 -7.06
N ASP A 12 -25.20 -0.06 -6.83
CA ASP A 12 -25.20 -1.49 -7.12
C ASP A 12 -24.81 -1.83 -8.56
N ALA A 13 -25.22 -1.03 -9.54
CA ALA A 13 -24.95 -1.32 -10.96
C ALA A 13 -23.47 -1.13 -11.29
N THR A 14 -22.91 0.03 -10.92
CA THR A 14 -21.49 0.32 -11.14
C THR A 14 -20.61 -0.60 -10.29
N PHE A 15 -20.96 -0.82 -9.03
CA PHE A 15 -20.19 -1.66 -8.12
C PHE A 15 -20.20 -3.13 -8.53
N ARG A 16 -21.31 -3.64 -9.06
CA ARG A 16 -21.35 -5.00 -9.61
C ARG A 16 -20.44 -5.15 -10.83
N SER A 17 -20.48 -4.17 -11.74
CA SER A 17 -19.57 -4.12 -12.90
C SER A 17 -18.10 -4.09 -12.46
N TRP A 18 -17.79 -3.30 -11.43
CA TRP A 18 -16.46 -3.26 -10.81
C TRP A 18 -16.01 -4.62 -10.29
N TYR A 19 -16.87 -5.30 -9.52
CA TYR A 19 -16.57 -6.62 -9.00
C TYR A 19 -16.38 -7.67 -10.10
N ASP A 20 -17.22 -7.65 -11.13
CA ASP A 20 -17.12 -8.59 -12.24
C ASP A 20 -15.79 -8.42 -12.99
N ALA A 21 -15.32 -7.19 -13.21
CA ALA A 21 -14.01 -6.92 -13.81
C ALA A 21 -12.84 -7.30 -12.89
N PHE A 22 -12.93 -6.95 -11.61
CA PHE A 22 -11.97 -7.34 -10.57
C PHE A 22 -11.78 -8.86 -10.56
N ARG A 23 -12.87 -9.60 -10.38
CA ARG A 23 -12.83 -11.07 -10.33
C ARG A 23 -12.37 -11.68 -11.64
N ALA A 24 -12.84 -11.19 -12.79
CA ALA A 24 -12.46 -11.72 -14.09
C ALA A 24 -10.97 -11.61 -14.38
N ALA A 25 -10.31 -10.56 -13.89
CA ALA A 25 -8.86 -10.42 -14.01
C ALA A 25 -8.12 -11.31 -12.99
N ALA A 26 -8.55 -11.29 -11.73
CA ALA A 26 -7.91 -12.00 -10.63
C ALA A 26 -7.87 -13.53 -10.83
N VAL A 27 -8.89 -14.12 -11.48
CA VAL A 27 -8.97 -15.57 -11.73
C VAL A 27 -8.46 -16.01 -13.11
N ASP A 28 -8.15 -15.07 -14.02
CA ASP A 28 -7.72 -15.40 -15.37
C ASP A 28 -6.42 -16.22 -15.34
N GLN A 29 -6.46 -17.42 -15.94
CA GLN A 29 -5.35 -18.38 -15.99
C GLN A 29 -4.81 -18.81 -14.61
N ARG A 30 -5.57 -18.59 -13.53
CA ARG A 30 -5.25 -19.01 -12.16
C ARG A 30 -6.33 -19.99 -11.66
N PRO A 31 -6.19 -21.31 -11.93
CA PRO A 31 -7.26 -22.29 -11.75
C PRO A 31 -7.70 -22.49 -10.29
N ALA A 32 -6.85 -22.10 -9.33
CA ALA A 32 -7.14 -22.17 -7.90
C ALA A 32 -7.08 -20.79 -7.22
N ALA A 33 -7.23 -19.70 -8.00
CA ALA A 33 -7.23 -18.35 -7.45
C ALA A 33 -8.23 -18.22 -6.30
N PHE A 34 -7.73 -17.77 -5.15
CA PHE A 34 -8.56 -17.51 -3.99
C PHE A 34 -8.97 -16.03 -4.00
N VAL A 35 -10.21 -15.77 -4.42
CA VAL A 35 -10.74 -14.42 -4.57
C VAL A 35 -12.03 -14.29 -3.78
N ALA A 36 -12.08 -13.28 -2.90
CA ALA A 36 -13.25 -12.98 -2.08
C ALA A 36 -14.54 -12.97 -2.94
N ASN A 37 -15.56 -13.68 -2.47
CA ASN A 37 -16.84 -13.70 -3.15
C ASN A 37 -17.57 -12.35 -3.01
N TRP A 38 -18.64 -12.19 -3.80
CA TRP A 38 -19.40 -10.95 -3.86
C TRP A 38 -19.95 -10.55 -2.50
N ASP A 39 -20.56 -11.48 -1.76
CA ASP A 39 -21.23 -11.18 -0.50
C ASP A 39 -20.23 -10.69 0.56
N ALA A 40 -19.09 -11.38 0.70
CA ALA A 40 -18.05 -11.01 1.66
C ALA A 40 -17.39 -9.67 1.31
N LEU A 41 -17.03 -9.46 0.04
CA LEU A 41 -16.37 -8.23 -0.39
C LEU A 41 -17.33 -7.04 -0.35
N SER A 42 -18.57 -7.21 -0.83
CA SER A 42 -19.62 -6.18 -0.79
C SER A 42 -19.96 -5.77 0.64
N SER A 43 -20.15 -6.74 1.54
CA SER A 43 -20.42 -6.46 2.96
C SER A 43 -19.27 -5.66 3.58
N SER A 44 -18.02 -6.06 3.29
CA SER A 44 -16.84 -5.38 3.83
C SER A 44 -16.66 -3.96 3.29
N LEU A 45 -16.98 -3.70 2.01
CA LEU A 45 -16.83 -2.38 1.40
C LEU A 45 -17.97 -1.42 1.78
N ARG A 46 -19.17 -1.94 2.07
CA ARG A 46 -20.31 -1.16 2.57
C ARG A 46 -20.26 -0.90 4.07
N THR A 47 -19.44 -1.67 4.81
CA THR A 47 -19.32 -1.57 6.27
C THR A 47 -17.87 -1.35 6.68
N PRO A 48 -17.32 -0.13 6.53
CA PRO A 48 -15.93 0.14 6.85
C PRO A 48 -15.61 -0.13 8.33
N GLY A 49 -14.49 -0.81 8.57
CA GLY A 49 -13.97 -1.04 9.92
C GLY A 49 -13.17 0.14 10.47
N PRO A 50 -12.80 0.12 11.76
CA PRO A 50 -11.97 1.17 12.36
C PRO A 50 -10.47 1.05 12.02
N ALA A 51 -9.98 -0.14 11.65
CA ALA A 51 -8.56 -0.42 11.49
C ALA A 51 -7.98 -0.02 10.13
N LYS A 52 -8.78 -0.03 9.06
CA LYS A 52 -8.34 0.33 7.71
C LYS A 52 -9.47 0.94 6.88
N ARG A 53 -9.10 1.65 5.82
CA ARG A 53 -10.01 2.10 4.75
C ARG A 53 -9.77 1.26 3.51
N ARG A 54 -10.84 0.99 2.77
CA ARG A 54 -10.85 0.20 1.54
C ARG A 54 -11.68 0.95 0.52
N ILE A 55 -11.11 1.23 -0.64
CA ILE A 55 -11.71 2.07 -1.68
C ILE A 55 -11.70 1.26 -2.98
N PRO A 56 -12.87 0.85 -3.50
CA PRO A 56 -12.95 0.30 -4.84
C PRO A 56 -12.82 1.45 -5.86
N VAL A 57 -11.93 1.27 -6.83
CA VAL A 57 -11.59 2.27 -7.84
C VAL A 57 -11.74 1.65 -9.22
N GLY A 58 -12.35 2.37 -10.16
CA GLY A 58 -12.60 1.90 -11.52
C GLY A 58 -11.87 2.73 -12.56
N ALA A 59 -11.34 2.06 -13.59
CA ALA A 59 -10.91 2.68 -14.83
C ALA A 59 -12.02 2.57 -15.87
N PHE A 60 -12.36 3.67 -16.53
CA PHE A 60 -13.50 3.79 -17.44
C PHE A 60 -13.09 4.31 -18.81
N ASP A 61 -13.58 3.68 -19.88
CA ASP A 61 -13.56 4.20 -21.24
C ASP A 61 -14.97 4.67 -21.63
N GLY A 62 -15.22 5.97 -21.48
CA GLY A 62 -16.59 6.49 -21.40
C GLY A 62 -17.25 6.03 -20.11
N ASP A 63 -18.42 5.40 -20.20
CA ASP A 63 -19.12 4.81 -19.04
C ASP A 63 -18.76 3.34 -18.81
N ARG A 64 -17.99 2.74 -19.73
CA ARG A 64 -17.65 1.32 -19.68
C ARG A 64 -16.45 1.10 -18.76
N LEU A 65 -16.62 0.27 -17.75
CA LEU A 65 -15.53 -0.14 -16.87
C LEU A 65 -14.57 -1.09 -17.62
N VAL A 66 -13.28 -0.78 -17.59
CA VAL A 66 -12.20 -1.49 -18.30
C VAL A 66 -11.07 -1.95 -17.38
N GLY A 67 -11.15 -1.65 -16.09
CA GLY A 67 -10.22 -2.08 -15.07
C GLY A 67 -10.76 -1.76 -13.68
N ALA A 68 -10.36 -2.54 -12.71
CA ALA A 68 -10.71 -2.39 -11.31
C ALA A 68 -9.42 -2.30 -10.49
N MET A 69 -9.48 -1.56 -9.39
CA MET A 69 -8.48 -1.61 -8.34
C MET A 69 -9.17 -1.61 -6.99
N LEU A 70 -8.63 -2.37 -6.06
CA LEU A 70 -8.91 -2.21 -4.65
C LEU A 70 -7.72 -1.51 -4.00
N PHE A 71 -7.97 -0.32 -3.45
CA PHE A 71 -6.98 0.49 -2.77
C PHE A 71 -7.28 0.49 -1.27
N GLU A 72 -6.35 0.02 -0.45
CA GLU A 72 -6.52 -0.05 1.00
C GLU A 72 -5.40 0.68 1.72
N TYR A 73 -5.69 1.21 2.91
CA TYR A 73 -4.65 1.78 3.77
C TYR A 73 -5.04 1.65 5.24
N PRO A 74 -4.07 1.33 6.12
CA PRO A 74 -4.31 1.22 7.54
C PRO A 74 -4.53 2.60 8.20
N LEU A 75 -5.38 2.59 9.21
CA LEU A 75 -5.66 3.72 10.10
C LEU A 75 -4.99 3.57 11.48
N ILE A 76 -4.45 2.38 11.75
CA ILE A 76 -3.77 2.01 12.98
C ILE A 76 -2.63 1.07 12.56
N GLY A 77 -1.41 1.31 13.04
CA GLY A 77 -0.22 0.58 12.61
C GLY A 77 0.16 0.87 11.16
N ASP A 78 1.45 0.72 10.82
CA ASP A 78 1.97 0.80 9.45
C ASP A 78 1.40 1.99 8.63
N LEU A 79 1.33 3.17 9.27
CA LEU A 79 0.65 4.36 8.73
C LEU A 79 1.31 4.96 7.50
N ASP A 80 2.42 4.42 7.04
CA ASP A 80 3.09 4.85 5.81
C ASP A 80 2.71 3.96 4.61
N THR A 81 1.95 2.90 4.85
CA THR A 81 1.63 1.88 3.83
C THR A 81 0.28 2.11 3.12
N VAL A 82 0.17 1.58 1.90
CA VAL A 82 -1.06 1.32 1.15
C VAL A 82 -0.97 -0.04 0.46
N ASP A 83 -2.09 -0.78 0.43
CA ASP A 83 -2.23 -1.99 -0.39
C ASP A 83 -2.89 -1.64 -1.71
N VAL A 84 -2.33 -2.14 -2.82
CA VAL A 84 -2.88 -1.94 -4.17
C VAL A 84 -3.10 -3.27 -4.89
N GLU A 85 -4.35 -3.58 -5.20
CA GLU A 85 -4.72 -4.73 -6.02
C GLU A 85 -5.29 -4.22 -7.34
N ILE A 86 -4.52 -4.29 -8.43
CA ILE A 86 -4.90 -3.77 -9.75
C ILE A 86 -5.27 -4.92 -10.69
N ASP A 87 -6.53 -4.91 -11.12
CA ASP A 87 -7.15 -5.97 -11.89
C ASP A 87 -7.69 -5.45 -13.23
N VAL A 88 -7.00 -5.82 -14.32
CA VAL A 88 -7.41 -5.47 -15.68
C VAL A 88 -7.88 -6.73 -16.42
N PRO A 89 -9.18 -6.81 -16.79
CA PRO A 89 -9.72 -7.94 -17.52
C PRO A 89 -8.89 -8.26 -18.77
N PRO A 90 -8.73 -9.55 -19.15
CA PRO A 90 -7.83 -9.96 -20.22
C PRO A 90 -8.03 -9.21 -21.54
N ALA A 91 -9.29 -8.93 -21.91
CA ALA A 91 -9.66 -8.21 -23.13
C ALA A 91 -9.27 -6.72 -23.13
N GLU A 92 -9.02 -6.13 -21.96
CA GLU A 92 -8.71 -4.70 -21.79
C GLU A 92 -7.23 -4.43 -21.49
N ARG A 93 -6.43 -5.50 -21.32
CA ARG A 93 -5.00 -5.39 -21.03
C ARG A 93 -4.26 -4.67 -22.16
N ARG A 94 -3.16 -4.00 -21.80
CA ARG A 94 -2.29 -3.24 -22.72
C ARG A 94 -2.96 -2.06 -23.43
N ARG A 95 -4.06 -1.53 -22.88
CA ARG A 95 -4.76 -0.33 -23.36
C ARG A 95 -4.60 0.90 -22.45
N GLY A 96 -3.79 0.79 -21.40
CA GLY A 96 -3.48 1.88 -20.46
C GLY A 96 -4.30 1.91 -19.17
N ALA A 97 -5.28 1.02 -18.98
CA ALA A 97 -6.12 1.00 -17.77
C ALA A 97 -5.30 0.83 -16.48
N GLY A 98 -4.41 -0.18 -16.43
CA GLY A 98 -3.55 -0.42 -15.26
C GLY A 98 -2.63 0.77 -14.94
N THR A 99 -2.05 1.41 -15.97
CA THR A 99 -1.21 2.61 -15.79
C THR A 99 -2.01 3.78 -15.22
N GLN A 100 -3.26 3.96 -15.67
CA GLN A 100 -4.11 5.03 -15.14
C GLN A 100 -4.55 4.74 -13.69
N LEU A 101 -4.86 3.49 -13.35
CA LEU A 101 -5.16 3.08 -11.96
C LEU A 101 -3.95 3.32 -11.06
N TRP A 102 -2.75 2.95 -11.51
CA TRP A 102 -1.52 3.22 -10.77
C TRP A 102 -1.28 4.72 -10.53
N ARG A 103 -1.46 5.56 -11.55
CA ARG A 103 -1.34 7.02 -11.40
C ARG A 103 -2.31 7.60 -10.38
N TRP A 104 -3.55 7.08 -10.36
CA TRP A 104 -4.52 7.46 -9.34
C TRP A 104 -4.05 7.01 -7.95
N ALA A 105 -3.56 5.77 -7.82
CA ALA A 105 -3.07 5.22 -6.55
C ALA A 105 -1.91 6.03 -5.98
N THR A 106 -0.94 6.42 -6.81
CA THR A 106 0.20 7.23 -6.39
C THR A 106 -0.21 8.64 -5.96
N ALA A 107 -1.11 9.27 -6.70
CA ALA A 107 -1.64 10.59 -6.33
C ALA A 107 -2.39 10.52 -5.00
N ARG A 108 -3.24 9.49 -4.84
CA ARG A 108 -4.01 9.28 -3.61
C ARG A 108 -3.13 8.97 -2.40
N ALA A 109 -2.13 8.12 -2.56
CA ALA A 109 -1.16 7.82 -1.51
C ALA A 109 -0.40 9.09 -1.08
N ALA A 110 0.03 9.92 -2.03
CA ALA A 110 0.69 11.19 -1.73
C ALA A 110 -0.20 12.16 -0.96
N GLU A 111 -1.49 12.31 -1.33
CA GLU A 111 -2.47 13.10 -0.54
C GLU A 111 -2.62 12.59 0.90
N LEU A 112 -2.45 11.28 1.10
CA LEU A 112 -2.57 10.62 2.41
C LEU A 112 -1.24 10.57 3.18
N GLY A 113 -0.14 11.08 2.60
CA GLY A 113 1.20 11.00 3.18
C GLY A 113 1.77 9.59 3.26
N ARG A 114 1.37 8.69 2.34
CA ARG A 114 1.77 7.28 2.32
C ARG A 114 2.85 7.04 1.27
N THR A 115 3.88 6.32 1.65
CA THR A 115 5.13 6.21 0.89
C THR A 115 5.53 4.77 0.58
N ILE A 116 4.84 3.78 1.17
CA ILE A 116 5.11 2.36 0.97
C ILE A 116 3.89 1.73 0.29
N PHE A 117 4.08 1.20 -0.91
CA PHE A 117 3.04 0.47 -1.64
C PHE A 117 3.31 -1.02 -1.50
N GLN A 118 2.30 -1.77 -1.09
CA GLN A 118 2.32 -3.22 -1.00
C GLN A 118 1.31 -3.82 -1.97
N ALA A 119 1.63 -4.99 -2.51
CA ALA A 119 0.74 -5.73 -3.39
C ALA A 119 1.00 -7.23 -3.27
N GLU A 120 -0.05 -8.01 -3.44
CA GLU A 120 0.05 -9.46 -3.56
C GLU A 120 -0.20 -9.88 -5.02
N LEU A 121 0.63 -10.77 -5.54
CA LEU A 121 0.53 -11.23 -6.91
C LEU A 121 0.61 -12.75 -6.98
N GLY A 122 -0.51 -13.38 -7.35
CA GLY A 122 -0.52 -14.80 -7.72
C GLY A 122 0.17 -15.03 -9.06
N VAL A 123 1.16 -15.92 -9.08
CA VAL A 123 1.97 -16.28 -10.23
C VAL A 123 1.84 -17.79 -10.48
N PRO A 124 1.03 -18.23 -11.47
CA PRO A 124 0.89 -19.64 -11.78
C PRO A 124 2.20 -20.23 -12.31
N ALA A 125 2.38 -21.54 -12.21
CA ALA A 125 3.51 -22.22 -12.83
C ALA A 125 3.44 -22.11 -14.37
N THR A 126 4.21 -21.18 -14.95
CA THR A 126 4.27 -20.93 -16.39
C THR A 126 5.72 -20.74 -16.86
N ASN A 127 5.97 -21.04 -18.14
CA ASN A 127 7.25 -20.76 -18.80
C ASN A 127 7.33 -19.35 -19.38
N ASP A 128 6.18 -18.67 -19.52
CA ASP A 128 6.10 -17.31 -20.07
C ASP A 128 6.16 -16.26 -18.95
N PRO A 129 6.74 -15.07 -19.20
CA PRO A 129 6.69 -13.98 -18.23
C PRO A 129 5.23 -13.62 -17.87
N TRP A 130 4.91 -13.72 -16.58
CA TRP A 130 3.57 -13.42 -16.09
C TRP A 130 3.24 -11.92 -16.27
N PRO A 131 2.08 -11.55 -16.87
CA PRO A 131 1.78 -10.15 -17.17
C PRO A 131 1.79 -9.23 -15.94
N GLY A 132 1.31 -9.72 -14.79
CA GLY A 132 1.33 -8.97 -13.53
C GLY A 132 2.74 -8.71 -13.05
N SER A 133 3.64 -9.70 -13.13
CA SER A 133 5.04 -9.56 -12.70
C SER A 133 5.79 -8.54 -13.56
N ALA A 134 5.58 -8.59 -14.88
CA ALA A 134 6.17 -7.62 -15.80
C ALA A 134 5.64 -6.18 -15.56
N PHE A 135 4.34 -6.05 -15.24
CA PHE A 135 3.74 -4.76 -14.93
C PHE A 135 4.28 -4.19 -13.61
N ALA A 136 4.28 -4.99 -12.52
CA ALA A 136 4.79 -4.57 -11.23
C ALA A 136 6.27 -4.18 -11.27
N ALA A 137 7.10 -4.98 -11.96
CA ALA A 137 8.51 -4.65 -12.17
C ALA A 137 8.69 -3.35 -12.97
N GLY A 138 7.86 -3.12 -13.99
CA GLY A 138 7.85 -1.86 -14.75
C GLY A 138 7.41 -0.64 -13.92
N LEU A 139 6.68 -0.87 -12.82
CA LEU A 139 6.35 0.12 -11.82
C LEU A 139 7.42 0.22 -10.71
N GLY A 140 8.49 -0.57 -10.74
CA GLY A 140 9.56 -0.52 -9.73
C GLY A 140 9.22 -1.20 -8.40
N PHE A 141 8.26 -2.14 -8.38
CA PHE A 141 8.09 -3.05 -7.24
C PHE A 141 9.22 -4.07 -7.20
N SER A 142 9.64 -4.42 -5.99
CA SER A 142 10.50 -5.56 -5.68
C SER A 142 9.71 -6.63 -4.95
N ILE A 143 10.12 -7.90 -5.09
CA ILE A 143 9.56 -9.01 -4.31
C ILE A 143 10.20 -8.97 -2.93
N GLY A 144 9.39 -8.76 -1.89
CA GLY A 144 9.84 -8.82 -0.50
C GLY A 144 9.76 -10.25 0.07
N ASN A 145 8.76 -11.03 -0.34
CA ASN A 145 8.61 -12.41 0.09
C ASN A 145 7.90 -13.25 -0.98
N VAL A 146 8.12 -14.57 -0.95
CA VAL A 146 7.46 -15.53 -1.83
C VAL A 146 6.89 -16.66 -0.98
N GLU A 147 5.60 -16.90 -1.15
CA GLU A 147 4.90 -18.04 -0.57
C GLU A 147 4.45 -19.00 -1.66
N ASP A 148 4.52 -20.30 -1.38
CA ASP A 148 3.88 -21.29 -2.23
C ASP A 148 2.42 -21.41 -1.80
N HIS A 149 1.49 -21.20 -2.75
CA HIS A 149 0.08 -21.49 -2.58
C HIS A 149 -0.17 -22.97 -2.90
N PHE A 150 -0.71 -23.70 -1.92
CA PHE A 150 -1.08 -25.09 -2.09
C PHE A 150 -2.58 -25.31 -1.91
N VAL A 151 -3.10 -26.34 -2.58
CA VAL A 151 -4.48 -26.79 -2.45
C VAL A 151 -4.56 -28.30 -2.23
N VAL A 152 -5.62 -28.75 -1.57
CA VAL A 152 -5.97 -30.17 -1.44
C VAL A 152 -7.48 -30.36 -1.58
N PRO A 153 -7.95 -31.38 -2.34
CA PRO A 153 -9.37 -31.68 -2.45
C PRO A 153 -10.02 -32.07 -1.12
N LEU A 154 -11.26 -31.64 -0.93
CA LEU A 154 -12.16 -32.03 0.15
C LEU A 154 -13.34 -32.87 -0.38
N PRO A 155 -13.91 -33.78 0.44
CA PRO A 155 -13.42 -34.21 1.74
C PRO A 155 -12.14 -35.06 1.64
N TYR A 156 -11.41 -35.16 2.75
CA TYR A 156 -10.37 -36.19 2.88
C TYR A 156 -11.02 -37.56 2.91
N ASP A 157 -10.49 -38.50 2.14
CA ASP A 157 -10.91 -39.89 2.19
C ASP A 157 -10.44 -40.58 3.50
N ALA A 158 -11.19 -41.61 3.91
CA ALA A 158 -10.95 -42.30 5.19
C ALA A 158 -9.58 -42.98 5.26
N ASP A 159 -9.06 -43.48 4.13
CA ASP A 159 -7.77 -44.16 4.07
C ASP A 159 -6.63 -43.15 4.28
N ARG A 160 -6.72 -41.97 3.66
CA ARG A 160 -5.78 -40.87 3.87
C ARG A 160 -5.76 -40.40 5.31
N LEU A 161 -6.93 -40.20 5.93
CA LEU A 161 -7.02 -39.82 7.34
C LEU A 161 -6.44 -40.89 8.26
N ALA A 162 -6.72 -42.16 8.01
CA ALA A 162 -6.16 -43.27 8.78
C ALA A 162 -4.63 -43.34 8.64
N HIS A 163 -4.08 -43.14 7.44
CA HIS A 163 -2.64 -43.10 7.22
C HIS A 163 -1.98 -41.93 7.96
N LEU A 164 -2.53 -40.72 7.83
CA LEU A 164 -2.04 -39.54 8.55
C LEU A 164 -2.07 -39.72 10.06
N THR A 165 -3.14 -40.31 10.59
CA THR A 165 -3.30 -40.57 12.02
C THR A 165 -2.27 -41.58 12.52
N LYS A 166 -2.05 -42.65 11.76
CA LYS A 166 -1.02 -43.65 12.05
C LYS A 166 0.38 -43.05 12.02
N ASP A 167 0.67 -42.20 11.04
CA ASP A 167 1.97 -41.56 10.87
C ASP A 167 2.26 -40.49 11.92
N ALA A 168 1.21 -39.83 12.44
CA ALA A 168 1.33 -38.88 13.54
C ALA A 168 1.87 -39.55 14.81
N GLY A 169 1.40 -40.78 15.10
CA GLY A 169 1.75 -41.56 16.28
C GLY A 169 0.88 -41.20 17.49
N ASP A 170 1.37 -41.55 18.69
CA ASP A 170 0.66 -41.26 19.94
C ASP A 170 0.98 -39.84 20.43
N LEU A 171 -0.06 -39.10 20.83
CA LEU A 171 0.09 -37.78 21.45
C LEU A 171 0.49 -37.92 22.92
N THR A 172 1.79 -38.11 23.18
CA THR A 172 2.33 -38.30 24.53
C THR A 172 2.76 -36.97 25.15
N GLY A 173 2.30 -36.65 26.35
CA GLY A 173 2.71 -35.44 27.09
C GLY A 173 1.91 -34.17 26.76
N TYR A 174 0.88 -34.29 25.90
CA TYR A 174 0.11 -33.17 25.40
C TYR A 174 -1.39 -33.50 25.34
N ARG A 175 -2.22 -32.44 25.38
CA ARG A 175 -3.67 -32.50 25.19
C ARG A 175 -4.09 -31.45 24.18
N LEU A 176 -5.10 -31.76 23.38
CA LEU A 176 -5.67 -30.81 22.41
C LEU A 176 -7.02 -30.31 22.92
N THR A 177 -7.25 -29.00 22.77
CA THR A 177 -8.56 -28.38 22.95
C THR A 177 -8.99 -27.77 21.62
N SER A 178 -10.21 -28.03 21.20
CA SER A 178 -10.76 -27.55 19.93
C SER A 178 -12.04 -26.76 20.15
N TRP A 179 -12.24 -25.70 19.36
CA TRP A 179 -13.47 -24.92 19.35
C TRP A 179 -13.75 -24.33 17.98
N ALA A 180 -15.03 -24.08 17.71
CA ALA A 180 -15.51 -23.38 16.53
C ALA A 180 -16.10 -22.02 16.93
N GLY A 181 -15.67 -20.96 16.25
CA GLY A 181 -16.04 -19.59 16.57
C GLY A 181 -15.11 -18.92 17.59
N PRO A 182 -15.63 -17.99 18.43
CA PRO A 182 -14.82 -17.25 19.39
C PRO A 182 -14.10 -18.15 20.40
N CYS A 183 -12.87 -17.78 20.77
CA CYS A 183 -12.06 -18.47 21.75
C CYS A 183 -12.75 -18.50 23.13
N PRO A 184 -12.82 -19.64 23.83
CA PRO A 184 -13.25 -19.70 25.22
C PRO A 184 -12.44 -18.76 26.12
N GLU A 185 -13.08 -18.17 27.13
CA GLU A 185 -12.48 -17.18 28.04
C GLU A 185 -11.22 -17.71 28.75
N GLU A 186 -11.24 -18.98 29.15
CA GLU A 186 -10.13 -19.65 29.82
C GLU A 186 -8.87 -19.81 28.94
N HIS A 187 -9.02 -19.68 27.63
CA HIS A 187 -7.97 -19.90 26.64
C HIS A 187 -7.44 -18.60 26.02
N LEU A 188 -8.16 -17.49 26.20
CA LEU A 188 -7.86 -16.21 25.59
C LEU A 188 -6.42 -15.71 25.80
N PRO A 189 -5.88 -15.66 27.04
CA PRO A 189 -4.52 -15.14 27.25
C PRO A 189 -3.46 -15.98 26.53
N ALA A 190 -3.54 -17.30 26.69
CA ALA A 190 -2.60 -18.23 26.05
C ALA A 190 -2.73 -18.21 24.52
N TYR A 191 -3.94 -18.07 23.99
CA TYR A 191 -4.14 -17.97 22.55
C TYR A 191 -3.59 -16.65 22.00
N ALA A 192 -3.78 -15.52 22.70
CA ALA A 192 -3.19 -14.24 22.32
C ALA A 192 -1.64 -14.28 22.34
N ASP A 193 -1.04 -14.94 23.34
CA ASP A 193 0.41 -15.15 23.38
C ASP A 193 0.89 -15.98 22.18
N LEU A 194 0.18 -17.06 21.82
CA LEU A 194 0.49 -17.88 20.64
C LEU A 194 0.30 -17.13 19.32
N ARG A 195 -0.73 -16.29 19.20
CA ARG A 195 -0.94 -15.40 18.04
C ARG A 195 0.24 -14.42 17.90
N THR A 196 0.70 -13.85 19.01
CA THR A 196 1.89 -12.97 19.04
C THR A 196 3.14 -13.72 18.60
N ALA A 197 3.33 -14.94 19.10
CA ALA A 197 4.47 -15.77 18.68
C ALA A 197 4.41 -16.13 17.19
N MET A 198 3.22 -16.32 16.62
CA MET A 198 3.04 -16.57 15.18
C MET A 198 3.53 -15.38 14.35
N ASP A 199 3.09 -14.16 14.68
CA ASP A 199 3.49 -12.93 13.96
C ASP A 199 5.01 -12.68 14.00
N VAL A 200 5.71 -13.22 15.01
CA VAL A 200 7.17 -13.11 15.16
C VAL A 200 7.93 -14.25 14.47
N ASP A 201 7.41 -15.48 14.55
CA ASP A 201 8.11 -16.68 14.07
C ASP A 201 7.93 -16.93 12.55
N VAL A 202 6.88 -16.39 11.93
CA VAL A 202 6.60 -16.60 10.51
C VAL A 202 7.48 -15.69 9.65
N PRO A 203 8.24 -16.25 8.69
CA PRO A 203 9.03 -15.44 7.78
C PRO A 203 8.15 -14.57 6.87
N SER A 204 8.34 -13.25 6.92
CA SER A 204 7.72 -12.27 6.01
C SER A 204 8.70 -11.69 4.99
N GLY A 205 9.87 -12.32 4.82
CA GLY A 205 10.94 -11.86 3.95
C GLY A 205 11.40 -10.43 4.30
N GLU A 206 11.56 -9.60 3.26
CA GLU A 206 11.98 -8.19 3.34
C GLU A 206 10.81 -7.20 3.38
N MET A 207 9.56 -7.67 3.53
CA MET A 207 8.38 -6.81 3.60
C MET A 207 8.45 -5.87 4.82
N THR A 208 8.07 -4.60 4.63
CA THR A 208 7.93 -3.65 5.73
C THR A 208 6.65 -3.95 6.51
N ARG A 209 6.80 -4.53 7.71
CA ARG A 209 5.71 -4.83 8.65
C ARG A 209 6.14 -4.49 10.06
N THR A 210 5.26 -3.88 10.84
CA THR A 210 5.51 -3.67 12.27
C THR A 210 4.78 -4.76 13.07
N PRO A 211 5.50 -5.71 13.69
CA PRO A 211 4.86 -6.69 14.55
C PRO A 211 4.21 -6.00 15.75
N GLU A 212 2.90 -6.11 15.85
CA GLU A 212 2.13 -5.65 17.00
C GLU A 212 1.71 -6.86 17.84
N PRO A 213 1.94 -6.86 19.16
CA PRO A 213 1.47 -7.94 20.01
C PRO A 213 -0.05 -8.14 19.95
N TRP A 214 -0.49 -9.38 19.99
CA TRP A 214 -1.88 -9.72 20.19
C TRP A 214 -2.23 -9.59 21.67
N THR A 215 -3.06 -8.61 21.99
CA THR A 215 -3.71 -8.51 23.30
C THR A 215 -5.04 -9.28 23.26
N VAL A 216 -5.56 -9.66 24.43
CA VAL A 216 -6.90 -10.27 24.55
C VAL A 216 -7.98 -9.38 23.91
N GLU A 217 -7.88 -8.07 24.12
CA GLU A 217 -8.80 -7.09 23.53
C GLU A 217 -8.72 -7.10 22.00
N ARG A 218 -7.51 -7.04 21.42
CA ARG A 218 -7.29 -7.06 19.97
C ARG A 218 -7.74 -8.39 19.36
N LEU A 219 -7.53 -9.50 20.07
CA LEU A 219 -8.00 -10.82 19.67
C LEU A 219 -9.53 -10.86 19.62
N ARG A 220 -10.24 -10.36 20.64
CA ARG A 220 -11.71 -10.28 20.65
C ARG A 220 -12.26 -9.42 19.51
N GLN A 221 -11.68 -8.23 19.30
CA GLN A 221 -12.06 -7.35 18.19
C GLN A 221 -11.85 -8.02 16.82
N ASN A 222 -10.78 -8.81 16.68
CA ASN A 222 -10.53 -9.60 15.49
C ASN A 222 -11.59 -10.70 15.29
N GLU A 223 -11.89 -11.47 16.34
CA GLU A 223 -12.89 -12.54 16.29
C GLU A 223 -14.28 -12.01 15.93
N GLU A 224 -14.72 -10.92 16.55
CA GLU A 224 -16.00 -10.26 16.22
C GLU A 224 -16.06 -9.82 14.76
N ARG A 225 -14.96 -9.30 14.23
CA ARG A 225 -14.85 -8.89 12.83
C ARG A 225 -14.87 -10.09 11.89
N MET A 226 -14.13 -11.15 12.20
CA MET A 226 -14.03 -12.35 11.37
C MET A 226 -15.33 -13.15 11.36
N ALA A 227 -16.02 -13.25 12.50
CA ALA A 227 -17.30 -13.94 12.66
C ALA A 227 -18.43 -13.45 11.74
N LYS A 228 -18.28 -12.25 11.16
CA LYS A 228 -19.24 -11.71 10.18
C LYS A 228 -19.27 -12.52 8.87
N ASN A 229 -18.11 -13.01 8.43
CA ASN A 229 -17.96 -13.65 7.12
C ASN A 229 -17.29 -15.03 7.19
N HIS A 230 -16.74 -15.41 8.35
CA HIS A 230 -15.98 -16.64 8.55
C HIS A 230 -16.41 -17.36 9.82
N LEU A 231 -16.31 -18.68 9.80
CA LEU A 231 -16.26 -19.52 10.98
C LEU A 231 -14.82 -19.96 11.18
N ALA A 232 -14.19 -19.48 12.25
CA ALA A 232 -12.88 -19.94 12.68
C ALA A 232 -13.00 -21.32 13.35
N LEU A 233 -12.21 -22.29 12.93
CA LEU A 233 -12.06 -23.59 13.56
C LEU A 233 -10.66 -23.65 14.13
N VAL A 234 -10.53 -23.67 15.45
CA VAL A 234 -9.23 -23.59 16.12
C VAL A 234 -8.99 -24.88 16.91
N THR A 235 -7.76 -25.37 16.86
CA THR A 235 -7.28 -26.38 17.80
C THR A 235 -6.01 -25.87 18.47
N MET A 236 -5.95 -25.92 19.79
CA MET A 236 -4.79 -25.55 20.60
C MET A 236 -4.21 -26.78 21.30
N ALA A 237 -2.89 -26.88 21.33
CA ALA A 237 -2.15 -27.90 22.07
C ALA A 237 -1.65 -27.32 23.40
N HIS A 238 -1.83 -28.10 24.46
CA HIS A 238 -1.26 -27.85 25.78
C HIS A 238 -0.37 -29.01 26.18
N THR A 239 0.65 -28.75 26.98
CA THR A 239 1.34 -29.80 27.75
C THR A 239 0.40 -30.40 28.80
N ASP A 240 0.76 -31.55 29.37
CA ASP A 240 -0.05 -32.20 30.41
C ASP A 240 -0.21 -31.39 31.70
N ASP A 241 0.68 -30.45 31.98
CA ASP A 241 0.60 -29.47 33.07
C ASP A 241 -0.13 -28.17 32.67
N GLY A 242 -0.59 -28.05 31.43
CA GLY A 242 -1.49 -26.99 30.97
C GLY A 242 -0.82 -25.78 30.32
N LEU A 243 0.47 -25.82 30.00
CA LEU A 243 1.17 -24.75 29.30
C LEU A 243 0.84 -24.80 27.80
N PRO A 244 0.68 -23.65 27.10
CA PRO A 244 0.45 -23.63 25.66
C PRO A 244 1.67 -24.12 24.89
N ALA A 245 1.45 -24.95 23.86
CA ALA A 245 2.51 -25.52 23.03
C ALA A 245 2.39 -25.18 21.53
N GLY A 246 1.19 -24.83 21.07
CA GLY A 246 0.93 -24.50 19.66
C GLY A 246 -0.56 -24.45 19.33
N TYR A 247 -0.89 -24.02 18.12
CA TYR A 247 -2.28 -23.99 17.64
C TYR A 247 -2.34 -24.14 16.11
N THR A 248 -3.54 -24.39 15.61
CA THR A 248 -3.89 -24.33 14.19
C THR A 248 -5.24 -23.65 14.00
N LEU A 249 -5.43 -23.03 12.84
CA LEU A 249 -6.62 -22.27 12.49
C LEU A 249 -7.06 -22.58 11.05
N ILE A 250 -8.33 -22.93 10.89
CA ILE A 250 -9.01 -23.01 9.61
C ILE A 250 -10.13 -21.97 9.57
N TYR A 251 -10.23 -21.21 8.49
CA TYR A 251 -11.37 -20.36 8.20
C TYR A 251 -12.28 -21.02 7.18
N VAL A 252 -13.53 -21.28 7.60
CA VAL A 252 -14.62 -21.66 6.70
C VAL A 252 -15.41 -20.40 6.36
N MET A 253 -15.61 -20.11 5.07
CA MET A 253 -16.45 -18.99 4.62
C MET A 253 -17.81 -19.54 4.21
N PRO A 254 -18.89 -19.36 4.98
CA PRO A 254 -20.18 -20.00 4.66
C PRO A 254 -20.76 -19.59 3.30
N GLY A 255 -20.44 -18.39 2.82
CA GLY A 255 -20.85 -17.90 1.50
C GLY A 255 -19.96 -18.34 0.34
N ASP A 256 -18.82 -18.97 0.60
CA ASP A 256 -17.96 -19.55 -0.43
C ASP A 256 -18.27 -21.06 -0.55
N PRO A 257 -18.90 -21.52 -1.64
CA PRO A 257 -19.28 -22.91 -1.78
C PRO A 257 -18.09 -23.83 -2.13
N ASP A 258 -16.94 -23.27 -2.49
CA ASP A 258 -15.83 -24.01 -3.08
C ASP A 258 -14.63 -24.08 -2.14
N ASN A 259 -14.34 -23.01 -1.40
CA ASN A 259 -13.04 -22.82 -0.77
C ASN A 259 -13.08 -22.75 0.76
N VAL A 260 -12.07 -23.35 1.39
CA VAL A 260 -11.73 -23.23 2.82
C VAL A 260 -10.26 -22.88 2.92
N MET A 261 -9.87 -22.11 3.93
CA MET A 261 -8.47 -21.73 4.14
C MET A 261 -7.92 -22.34 5.44
N GLN A 262 -6.87 -23.16 5.33
CA GLN A 262 -5.95 -23.47 6.42
C GLN A 262 -4.97 -22.31 6.51
N ASP A 263 -5.19 -21.48 7.52
CA ASP A 263 -4.37 -20.34 7.87
C ASP A 263 -3.25 -20.84 8.79
N ASP A 264 -3.15 -20.32 10.01
CA ASP A 264 -2.02 -20.58 10.87
C ASP A 264 -1.86 -22.04 11.34
N THR A 265 -0.61 -22.45 11.50
CA THR A 265 -0.22 -23.61 12.30
C THR A 265 1.12 -23.34 12.97
N LEU A 266 1.08 -23.03 14.26
CA LEU A 266 2.26 -22.75 15.07
C LEU A 266 2.55 -23.90 16.02
N VAL A 267 3.82 -24.27 16.13
CA VAL A 267 4.34 -25.05 17.26
C VAL A 267 5.53 -24.28 17.82
N LEU A 268 5.42 -23.90 19.09
CA LEU A 268 6.47 -23.19 19.81
C LEU A 268 7.77 -24.00 19.79
N ARG A 269 8.90 -23.29 19.70
CA ARG A 269 10.23 -23.88 19.48
C ARG A 269 10.54 -25.04 20.43
N ASP A 270 10.23 -24.89 21.71
CA ASP A 270 10.54 -25.87 22.76
C ASP A 270 9.69 -27.13 22.68
N HIS A 271 8.60 -27.10 21.90
CA HIS A 271 7.68 -28.22 21.71
C HIS A 271 7.80 -28.87 20.31
N ARG A 272 8.71 -28.39 19.45
CA ARG A 272 8.97 -29.00 18.14
C ARG A 272 9.58 -30.40 18.28
N GLY A 273 9.41 -31.24 17.26
CA GLY A 273 9.91 -32.62 17.24
C GLY A 273 8.93 -33.69 17.76
N HIS A 274 7.76 -33.29 18.27
CA HIS A 274 6.72 -34.20 18.80
C HIS A 274 5.55 -34.43 17.83
N ASN A 275 5.72 -34.18 16.53
CA ASN A 275 4.65 -34.22 15.52
C ASN A 275 3.39 -33.38 15.84
N LEU A 276 3.46 -32.44 16.78
CA LEU A 276 2.30 -31.64 17.22
C LEU A 276 1.56 -30.94 16.07
N GLY A 277 2.28 -30.38 15.09
CA GLY A 277 1.65 -29.76 13.93
C GLY A 277 0.75 -30.72 13.12
N THR A 278 1.10 -32.01 13.07
CA THR A 278 0.26 -33.02 12.41
C THR A 278 -0.98 -33.34 13.26
N HIS A 279 -0.83 -33.50 14.57
CA HIS A 279 -1.95 -33.71 15.48
C HIS A 279 -2.94 -32.55 15.49
N LEU A 280 -2.42 -31.33 15.54
CA LEU A 280 -3.19 -30.09 15.44
C LEU A 280 -4.03 -30.07 14.17
N LYS A 281 -3.40 -30.22 12.99
CA LYS A 281 -4.11 -30.23 11.70
C LYS A 281 -5.14 -31.35 11.59
N LEU A 282 -4.84 -32.55 12.08
CA LEU A 282 -5.81 -33.67 12.08
C LEU A 282 -7.06 -33.39 12.92
N ALA A 283 -6.88 -32.82 14.11
CA ALA A 283 -8.00 -32.40 14.96
C ALA A 283 -8.82 -31.30 14.27
N ASN A 284 -8.16 -30.35 13.61
CA ASN A 284 -8.85 -29.28 12.89
C ASN A 284 -9.58 -29.79 11.63
N LEU A 285 -9.03 -30.78 10.92
CA LEU A 285 -9.72 -31.47 9.81
C LEU A 285 -10.95 -32.24 10.29
N THR A 286 -10.93 -32.76 11.51
CA THR A 286 -12.12 -33.38 12.13
C THR A 286 -13.21 -32.34 12.33
N GLN A 287 -12.87 -31.17 12.91
CA GLN A 287 -13.81 -30.05 13.00
C GLN A 287 -14.32 -29.60 11.63
N LEU A 288 -13.43 -29.51 10.64
CA LEU A 288 -13.80 -29.12 9.29
C LEU A 288 -14.81 -30.09 8.66
N ALA A 289 -14.67 -31.39 8.89
CA ALA A 289 -15.63 -32.38 8.40
C ALA A 289 -17.03 -32.20 9.01
N GLU A 290 -17.13 -31.68 10.23
CA GLU A 290 -18.40 -31.41 10.92
C GLU A 290 -19.05 -30.09 10.46
N HIS A 291 -18.23 -29.08 10.14
CA HIS A 291 -18.70 -27.72 9.85
C HIS A 291 -18.76 -27.35 8.36
N ARG A 292 -17.99 -28.02 7.49
CA ARG A 292 -18.04 -27.76 6.05
C ARG A 292 -19.41 -28.15 5.50
N THR A 293 -19.86 -27.43 4.48
CA THR A 293 -21.12 -27.73 3.82
C THR A 293 -20.87 -28.26 2.41
N THR A 294 -20.29 -27.42 1.56
CA THR A 294 -20.18 -27.65 0.11
C THR A 294 -18.75 -27.56 -0.40
N GLN A 295 -17.85 -26.99 0.40
CA GLN A 295 -16.49 -26.68 0.00
C GLN A 295 -15.71 -27.92 -0.45
N THR A 296 -14.98 -27.74 -1.54
CA THR A 296 -14.30 -28.79 -2.32
C THR A 296 -12.78 -28.62 -2.32
N LEU A 297 -12.25 -27.46 -1.94
CA LEU A 297 -10.82 -27.19 -1.86
C LEU A 297 -10.44 -26.59 -0.51
N LEU A 298 -9.36 -27.10 0.08
CA LEU A 298 -8.68 -26.51 1.22
C LEU A 298 -7.37 -25.88 0.73
N HIS A 299 -7.20 -24.59 1.00
CA HIS A 299 -6.07 -23.77 0.58
C HIS A 299 -5.11 -23.56 1.76
N THR A 300 -3.83 -23.38 1.49
CA THR A 300 -2.86 -22.88 2.46
C THR A 300 -1.70 -22.19 1.74
N TRP A 301 -1.08 -21.21 2.38
CA TRP A 301 0.10 -20.54 1.88
C TRP A 301 1.26 -20.80 2.83
N THR A 302 2.47 -20.87 2.29
CA THR A 302 3.66 -21.11 3.10
C THR A 302 4.87 -20.46 2.44
N ALA A 303 5.50 -19.52 3.14
CA ALA A 303 6.77 -18.94 2.73
C ALA A 303 7.77 -20.02 2.25
N GLN A 304 8.42 -19.79 1.11
CA GLN A 304 9.39 -20.75 0.54
C GLN A 304 10.58 -21.03 1.47
N SER A 305 10.86 -20.11 2.40
CA SER A 305 11.87 -20.26 3.44
C SER A 305 11.44 -21.20 4.59
N ASN A 306 10.15 -21.53 4.72
CA ASN A 306 9.59 -22.36 5.79
C ASN A 306 9.52 -23.85 5.42
N ALA A 307 10.70 -24.45 5.20
CA ALA A 307 10.84 -25.86 4.83
C ALA A 307 10.16 -26.87 5.79
N PRO A 308 10.13 -26.67 7.12
CA PRO A 308 9.37 -27.55 8.02
C PRO A 308 7.87 -27.57 7.72
N MET A 309 7.24 -26.42 7.48
CA MET A 309 5.81 -26.35 7.19
C MET A 309 5.48 -26.94 5.81
N GLN A 310 6.32 -26.72 4.79
CA GLN A 310 6.16 -27.37 3.48
C GLN A 310 6.13 -28.89 3.60
N LYS A 311 7.01 -29.48 4.43
CA LYS A 311 7.02 -30.94 4.68
C LYS A 311 5.74 -31.41 5.37
N VAL A 312 5.20 -30.62 6.30
CA VAL A 312 3.92 -30.94 6.95
C VAL A 312 2.80 -30.89 5.91
N ASN A 313 2.67 -29.81 5.13
CA ASN A 313 1.65 -29.67 4.10
C ASN A 313 1.69 -30.80 3.07
N ALA A 314 2.88 -31.18 2.60
CA ALA A 314 3.06 -32.28 1.67
C ALA A 314 2.50 -33.61 2.22
N ARG A 315 2.63 -33.89 3.53
CA ARG A 315 2.07 -35.10 4.15
C ARG A 315 0.54 -35.14 4.06
N PHE A 316 -0.10 -33.99 4.23
CA PHE A 316 -1.56 -33.85 4.11
C PHE A 316 -2.06 -33.96 2.65
N GLY A 317 -1.16 -34.04 1.67
CA GLY A 317 -1.50 -34.19 0.26
C GLY A 317 -1.83 -32.87 -0.42
N PHE A 318 -1.39 -31.75 0.17
CA PHE A 318 -1.39 -30.46 -0.51
C PHE A 318 -0.50 -30.50 -1.74
N THR A 319 -1.02 -29.99 -2.85
CA THR A 319 -0.33 -29.88 -4.13
C THR A 319 -0.18 -28.41 -4.51
N PHE A 320 0.96 -28.08 -5.11
CA PHE A 320 1.27 -26.71 -5.54
C PHE A 320 0.24 -26.21 -6.55
N ALA A 321 -0.24 -24.99 -6.36
CA ALA A 321 -1.16 -24.31 -7.27
C ALA A 321 -0.48 -23.17 -8.02
N GLU A 322 0.14 -22.24 -7.28
CA GLU A 322 0.83 -21.05 -7.77
C GLU A 322 1.78 -20.51 -6.70
N GLU A 323 2.64 -19.55 -7.06
CA GLU A 323 3.36 -18.73 -6.08
C GLU A 323 2.52 -17.50 -5.74
N LEU A 324 2.59 -17.02 -4.50
CA LEU A 324 2.15 -15.70 -4.09
C LEU A 324 3.39 -14.84 -3.87
N HIS A 325 3.57 -13.84 -4.73
CA HIS A 325 4.63 -12.85 -4.59
C HIS A 325 4.09 -11.68 -3.77
N GLU A 326 4.65 -11.47 -2.58
CA GLU A 326 4.42 -10.27 -1.80
C GLU A 326 5.41 -9.21 -2.28
N LEU A 327 4.87 -8.14 -2.84
CA LEU A 327 5.59 -7.08 -3.52
C LEU A 327 5.56 -5.81 -2.68
N GLU A 328 6.67 -5.08 -2.70
CA GLU A 328 6.78 -3.78 -2.05
C GLU A 328 7.47 -2.77 -2.97
N ARG A 329 7.01 -1.52 -2.89
CA ARG A 329 7.66 -0.37 -3.50
C ARG A 329 7.68 0.78 -2.51
N HIS A 330 8.87 1.33 -2.30
CA HIS A 330 9.05 2.59 -1.58
C HIS A 330 9.03 3.76 -2.56
N THR A 331 8.34 4.82 -2.20
CA THR A 331 8.42 6.13 -2.86
C THR A 331 8.97 7.15 -1.87
N PRO A 332 9.84 8.07 -2.31
CA PRO A 332 10.36 9.10 -1.42
C PRO A 332 9.23 9.92 -0.77
N ASN A 333 9.34 10.18 0.53
CA ASN A 333 8.48 11.13 1.23
C ASN A 333 8.90 12.56 0.87
N LEU A 334 8.34 13.12 -0.21
CA LEU A 334 8.70 14.47 -0.65
C LEU A 334 7.78 15.52 -0.04
N ARG A 335 8.36 16.58 0.53
CA ARG A 335 7.58 17.71 1.05
C ARG A 335 6.95 18.48 -0.11
N PRO A 336 5.61 18.58 -0.20
CA PRO A 336 4.97 19.43 -1.19
C PRO A 336 5.27 20.91 -0.91
N ALA A 337 5.58 21.67 -1.96
CA ALA A 337 5.82 23.10 -1.91
C ALA A 337 5.28 23.77 -3.18
N ALA A 338 4.83 25.02 -3.04
CA ALA A 338 4.36 25.85 -4.14
C ALA A 338 5.23 27.10 -4.25
N ARG A 339 5.62 27.47 -5.48
CA ARG A 339 6.46 28.63 -5.77
C ARG A 339 5.86 29.53 -6.84
N ALA A 340 6.10 30.83 -6.76
CA ALA A 340 5.64 31.80 -7.75
C ALA A 340 6.77 32.27 -8.65
N VAL A 341 6.62 32.04 -9.96
CA VAL A 341 7.40 32.71 -10.99
C VAL A 341 6.81 34.11 -11.17
N VAL A 342 7.26 35.06 -10.34
CA VAL A 342 6.77 36.44 -10.37
C VAL A 342 7.53 37.22 -11.45
N LEU A 343 6.83 37.65 -12.49
CA LEU A 343 7.36 38.46 -13.59
C LEU A 343 6.76 39.88 -13.55
N ASP A 344 7.60 40.90 -13.65
CA ASP A 344 7.13 42.27 -13.83
C ASP A 344 6.85 42.62 -15.29
N ARG A 345 6.42 43.86 -15.56
CA ARG A 345 6.14 44.36 -16.92
C ARG A 345 7.35 44.36 -17.86
N ASP A 346 8.56 44.31 -17.31
CA ASP A 346 9.83 44.31 -18.04
C ASP A 346 10.38 42.87 -18.16
N ASP A 347 9.55 41.87 -17.88
CA ASP A 347 9.86 40.43 -17.88
C ASP A 347 11.06 40.05 -16.98
N ARG A 348 11.27 40.82 -15.91
CA ARG A 348 12.23 40.47 -14.85
C ARG A 348 11.58 39.50 -13.88
N ILE A 349 12.32 38.49 -13.45
CA ILE A 349 11.87 37.54 -12.42
C ILE A 349 12.35 37.96 -11.04
N LEU A 350 11.47 37.91 -10.05
CA LEU A 350 11.85 38.10 -8.64
C LEU A 350 12.35 36.77 -8.06
N LEU A 351 13.56 36.78 -7.50
CA LEU A 351 14.12 35.66 -6.76
C LEU A 351 14.50 36.08 -5.33
N LEU A 352 14.31 35.16 -4.39
CA LEU A 352 14.78 35.25 -3.02
C LEU A 352 16.12 34.50 -2.88
N ARG A 353 17.03 35.03 -2.07
CA ARG A 353 18.31 34.40 -1.74
C ARG A 353 18.19 33.64 -0.44
N PHE A 354 18.35 32.33 -0.51
CA PHE A 354 18.42 31.42 0.62
C PHE A 354 19.89 31.16 0.95
N THR A 355 20.27 31.33 2.21
CA THR A 355 21.64 31.09 2.69
C THR A 355 21.65 29.94 3.67
N PHE A 356 22.62 29.03 3.52
CA PHE A 356 22.75 27.82 4.32
C PHE A 356 24.21 27.67 4.79
N ASP A 357 24.42 27.05 5.96
CA ASP A 357 25.77 26.93 6.55
C ASP A 357 26.65 25.89 5.84
N ASP A 358 26.06 24.86 5.22
CA ASP A 358 26.75 23.66 4.73
C ASP A 358 26.69 23.48 3.20
N ARG A 359 26.10 24.43 2.47
CA ARG A 359 25.89 24.37 1.01
C ARG A 359 25.87 25.77 0.39
N PRO A 360 26.06 25.91 -0.94
CA PRO A 360 26.01 27.22 -1.61
C PRO A 360 24.64 27.89 -1.45
N ASP A 361 24.66 29.23 -1.40
CA ASP A 361 23.45 30.04 -1.43
C ASP A 361 22.63 29.76 -2.69
N VAL A 362 21.32 29.81 -2.55
CA VAL A 362 20.37 29.47 -3.61
C VAL A 362 19.47 30.66 -3.89
N TRP A 363 19.40 31.06 -5.16
CA TRP A 363 18.38 31.98 -5.67
C TRP A 363 17.19 31.17 -6.18
N ALA A 364 16.03 31.33 -5.55
CA ALA A 364 14.81 30.60 -5.89
C ALA A 364 13.59 31.52 -5.95
N ALA A 365 12.56 31.07 -6.65
CA ALA A 365 11.26 31.72 -6.65
C ALA A 365 10.66 31.76 -5.23
N PRO A 366 9.98 32.86 -4.83
CA PRO A 366 9.27 32.96 -3.55
C PRO A 366 8.21 31.87 -3.44
N GLY A 367 7.89 31.48 -2.21
CA GLY A 367 7.03 30.35 -1.90
C GLY A 367 7.69 29.31 -1.00
N GLY A 368 6.88 28.42 -0.46
CA GLY A 368 7.28 27.49 0.58
C GLY A 368 6.41 26.24 0.62
N GLY A 369 6.54 25.50 1.71
CA GLY A 369 5.89 24.20 1.86
C GLY A 369 4.39 24.31 2.12
N VAL A 370 3.66 23.29 1.67
CA VAL A 370 2.24 23.14 1.97
C VAL A 370 2.05 22.63 3.39
N GLU A 371 1.19 23.27 4.15
CA GLU A 371 0.83 22.83 5.50
C GLU A 371 -0.31 21.79 5.51
N PRO A 372 -0.43 20.96 6.55
CA PRO A 372 -1.53 19.99 6.65
C PRO A 372 -2.92 20.64 6.53
N GLY A 373 -3.73 20.16 5.60
CA GLY A 373 -5.09 20.66 5.33
C GLY A 373 -5.15 21.84 4.36
N GLU A 374 -4.01 22.28 3.84
CA GLU A 374 -3.89 23.35 2.87
C GLU A 374 -3.75 22.79 1.43
N SER A 375 -4.35 23.46 0.44
CA SER A 375 -4.08 23.19 -0.98
C SER A 375 -2.83 23.92 -1.47
N LEU A 376 -2.23 23.47 -2.58
CA LEU A 376 -1.06 24.14 -3.20
C LEU A 376 -1.27 25.65 -3.40
N LEU A 377 -2.45 26.07 -3.86
CA LEU A 377 -2.74 27.49 -4.11
C LEU A 377 -2.97 28.29 -2.82
N GLN A 378 -3.50 27.66 -1.77
CA GLN A 378 -3.61 28.29 -0.45
C GLN A 378 -2.21 28.52 0.13
N ALA A 379 -1.34 27.50 0.07
CA ALA A 379 0.04 27.59 0.52
C ALA A 379 0.79 28.68 -0.22
N LEU A 380 0.69 28.69 -1.55
CA LEU A 380 1.28 29.74 -2.36
C LEU A 380 0.77 31.14 -1.97
N THR A 381 -0.53 31.27 -1.72
CA THR A 381 -1.12 32.57 -1.32
C THR A 381 -0.57 33.04 0.03
N ARG A 382 -0.48 32.15 1.02
CA ARG A 382 0.07 32.45 2.34
C ARG A 382 1.52 32.92 2.24
N GLU A 383 2.36 32.11 1.59
CA GLU A 383 3.79 32.37 1.44
C GLU A 383 4.06 33.70 0.71
N LEU A 384 3.32 34.01 -0.35
CA LEU A 384 3.51 35.27 -1.08
C LEU A 384 3.11 36.50 -0.25
N ILE A 385 2.09 36.39 0.60
CA ILE A 385 1.71 37.46 1.52
C ILE A 385 2.79 37.65 2.58
N GLU A 386 3.29 36.54 3.13
CA GLU A 386 4.28 36.50 4.21
C GLU A 386 5.65 37.01 3.77
N GLU A 387 6.17 36.50 2.66
CA GLU A 387 7.54 36.78 2.21
C GLU A 387 7.66 38.11 1.46
N ILE A 388 6.73 38.37 0.54
CA ILE A 388 6.87 39.47 -0.43
C ILE A 388 5.69 40.45 -0.45
N GLY A 389 4.60 40.19 0.27
CA GLY A 389 3.45 41.07 0.37
C GLY A 389 2.57 41.07 -0.89
N LEU A 390 2.51 39.95 -1.59
CA LEU A 390 1.79 39.82 -2.85
C LEU A 390 0.57 38.90 -2.70
N THR A 391 -0.57 39.32 -3.24
CA THR A 391 -1.78 38.50 -3.30
C THR A 391 -1.84 37.75 -4.64
N LEU A 392 -2.09 36.44 -4.58
CA LEU A 392 -2.18 35.59 -5.76
C LEU A 392 -3.41 35.96 -6.62
N PRO A 393 -3.29 36.04 -7.96
CA PRO A 393 -4.45 36.15 -8.84
C PRO A 393 -5.32 34.89 -8.78
N ALA A 394 -6.58 35.00 -9.22
CA ALA A 394 -7.46 33.84 -9.33
C ALA A 394 -6.93 32.90 -10.43
N ASP A 395 -6.64 31.64 -10.06
CA ASP A 395 -6.23 30.54 -10.94
C ASP A 395 -4.95 30.82 -11.77
N PRO A 396 -3.77 30.96 -11.12
CA PRO A 396 -2.53 31.21 -11.83
C PRO A 396 -2.12 30.00 -12.70
N PRO A 397 -1.58 30.21 -13.92
CA PRO A 397 -1.10 29.12 -14.75
C PRO A 397 -0.03 28.27 -14.05
N HIS A 398 -0.22 26.95 -14.01
CA HIS A 398 0.76 25.99 -13.49
C HIS A 398 1.82 25.70 -14.56
N LEU A 399 3.03 26.18 -14.32
CA LEU A 399 4.14 26.13 -15.28
C LEU A 399 4.92 24.83 -15.23
N TRP A 400 5.44 24.49 -14.04
CA TRP A 400 6.45 23.46 -13.90
C TRP A 400 6.23 22.63 -12.64
N HIS A 401 6.56 21.36 -12.72
CA HIS A 401 6.55 20.41 -11.61
C HIS A 401 7.94 19.82 -11.47
N GLN A 402 8.53 19.92 -10.27
CA GLN A 402 9.88 19.45 -9.98
C GLN A 402 9.86 18.51 -8.79
N GLU A 403 10.42 17.31 -8.94
CA GLU A 403 10.72 16.40 -7.84
C GLU A 403 12.22 16.42 -7.56
N VAL A 404 12.60 16.68 -6.32
CA VAL A 404 13.99 16.65 -5.86
C VAL A 404 14.10 15.67 -4.70
N VAL A 405 14.65 14.49 -4.95
CA VAL A 405 14.99 13.49 -3.92
C VAL A 405 16.41 13.77 -3.43
N ALA A 406 16.54 14.30 -2.22
CA ALA A 406 17.83 14.62 -1.62
C ALA A 406 17.68 14.85 -0.11
N ASP A 407 18.28 13.96 0.68
CA ASP A 407 18.31 14.03 2.14
C ASP A 407 18.71 15.42 2.64
N GLY A 408 17.98 15.91 3.65
CA GLY A 408 18.26 17.19 4.30
C GLY A 408 17.71 18.43 3.59
N HIS A 409 17.00 18.31 2.46
CA HIS A 409 16.31 19.46 1.87
C HIS A 409 15.14 19.98 2.72
N ALA A 410 14.44 19.08 3.41
CA ALA A 410 13.41 19.42 4.38
C ALA A 410 13.46 18.40 5.53
N ALA A 411 13.48 18.87 6.78
CA ALA A 411 13.54 17.99 7.93
C ALA A 411 12.32 17.04 7.97
N GLY A 412 12.56 15.74 8.06
CA GLY A 412 11.52 14.71 8.08
C GLY A 412 11.01 14.26 6.71
N TYR A 413 11.64 14.73 5.62
CA TYR A 413 11.30 14.37 4.24
C TYR A 413 12.55 13.92 3.47
N ASP A 414 12.36 13.05 2.49
CA ASP A 414 13.40 12.53 1.58
C ASP A 414 13.71 13.51 0.44
N GLY A 415 13.08 14.68 0.46
CA GLY A 415 13.20 15.69 -0.57
C GLY A 415 12.00 16.63 -0.63
N VAL A 416 11.83 17.30 -1.77
CA VAL A 416 10.77 18.29 -2.00
C VAL A 416 10.13 18.11 -3.38
N ILE A 417 8.84 18.40 -3.46
CA ILE A 417 8.12 18.68 -4.70
C ILE A 417 7.96 20.20 -4.79
N ASN A 418 8.36 20.82 -5.90
CA ASN A 418 8.07 22.23 -6.16
C ASN A 418 7.14 22.35 -7.37
N ASP A 419 5.92 22.84 -7.15
CA ASP A 419 5.00 23.26 -8.19
C ASP A 419 5.11 24.77 -8.42
N TYR A 420 5.38 25.19 -9.65
CA TYR A 420 5.67 26.58 -10.02
C TYR A 420 4.49 27.22 -10.76
N PHE A 421 4.01 28.36 -10.25
CA PHE A 421 2.87 29.07 -10.81
C PHE A 421 3.28 30.45 -11.34
N LEU A 422 2.74 30.85 -12.49
CA LEU A 422 3.00 32.16 -13.08
C LEU A 422 2.21 33.25 -12.38
N VAL A 423 2.91 34.30 -11.95
CA VAL A 423 2.31 35.53 -11.41
C VAL A 423 2.87 36.73 -12.17
N ARG A 424 2.00 37.51 -12.83
CA ARG A 424 2.41 38.75 -13.50
C ARG A 424 2.00 39.97 -12.70
N VAL A 425 2.91 40.93 -12.57
CA VAL A 425 2.69 42.21 -11.90
C VAL A 425 3.16 43.38 -12.77
N ASP A 426 2.58 44.56 -12.59
CA ASP A 426 3.08 45.76 -13.28
C ASP A 426 4.44 46.18 -12.69
N THR A 427 4.46 46.41 -11.38
CA THR A 427 5.65 46.70 -10.57
C THR A 427 5.42 46.22 -9.14
N HIS A 428 6.42 45.65 -8.49
CA HIS A 428 6.32 45.22 -7.09
C HIS A 428 7.61 45.44 -6.32
N THR A 429 7.50 45.95 -5.10
CA THR A 429 8.62 46.08 -4.15
C THR A 429 8.40 45.03 -3.06
N PRO A 430 9.28 44.03 -2.92
CA PRO A 430 9.11 42.98 -1.93
C PRO A 430 9.03 43.53 -0.50
N GLY A 431 7.97 43.17 0.21
CA GLY A 431 7.74 43.54 1.60
C GLY A 431 6.47 42.89 2.13
N GLY A 432 6.60 41.68 2.69
CA GLY A 432 5.50 40.91 3.25
C GLY A 432 5.20 41.18 4.72
N THR A 433 4.38 40.33 5.31
CA THR A 433 4.02 40.42 6.73
C THR A 433 5.11 39.92 7.66
N MET A 434 6.05 39.10 7.16
CA MET A 434 7.21 38.66 7.94
C MET A 434 8.24 39.78 8.10
N SER A 435 8.75 39.91 9.31
CA SER A 435 9.91 40.72 9.62
C SER A 435 11.19 40.13 9.02
N ALA A 436 12.25 40.94 8.94
CA ALA A 436 13.55 40.48 8.47
C ALA A 436 14.16 39.38 9.37
N ASP A 437 13.81 39.33 10.66
CA ASP A 437 14.27 38.28 11.58
C ASP A 437 13.54 36.96 11.31
N GLU A 438 12.23 37.01 11.04
CA GLU A 438 11.43 35.83 10.68
C GLU A 438 11.86 35.26 9.32
N LEU A 439 12.10 36.13 8.33
CA LEU A 439 12.63 35.69 7.02
C LEU A 439 13.99 34.99 7.15
N ARG A 440 14.88 35.52 7.99
CA ARG A 440 16.18 34.89 8.26
C ARG A 440 16.04 33.55 8.98
N ALA A 441 15.04 33.39 9.84
CA ALA A 441 14.75 32.10 10.46
C ALA A 441 14.31 31.04 9.43
N GLU A 442 13.68 31.47 8.33
CA GLU A 442 13.35 30.64 7.15
C GLU A 442 14.49 30.63 6.09
N ASN A 443 15.71 31.04 6.47
CA ASN A 443 16.90 31.13 5.61
C ASN A 443 16.83 32.17 4.48
N VAL A 444 15.82 33.03 4.41
CA VAL A 444 15.72 34.10 3.41
C VAL A 444 16.53 35.32 3.83
N HIS A 445 17.59 35.63 3.07
CA HIS A 445 18.57 36.68 3.40
C HIS A 445 18.56 37.86 2.42
N GLY A 446 17.80 37.77 1.33
CA GLY A 446 17.68 38.86 0.38
C GLY A 446 16.74 38.56 -0.78
N HIS A 447 16.56 39.54 -1.66
CA HIS A 447 15.77 39.41 -2.87
C HIS A 447 16.38 40.24 -4.00
N ARG A 448 16.12 39.86 -5.25
CA ARG A 448 16.56 40.60 -6.43
C ARG A 448 15.65 40.33 -7.62
N TRP A 449 15.41 41.37 -8.42
CA TRP A 449 14.85 41.24 -9.76
C TRP A 449 15.96 40.95 -10.77
N TRP A 450 15.77 39.91 -11.58
CA TRP A 450 16.73 39.45 -12.59
C TRP A 450 16.10 39.49 -13.98
N THR A 451 16.81 40.05 -14.95
CA THR A 451 16.50 39.85 -16.37
C THR A 451 16.96 38.46 -16.81
N GLN A 452 16.35 37.92 -17.88
CA GLN A 452 16.81 36.66 -18.49
C GLN A 452 18.29 36.72 -18.89
N GLN A 453 18.75 37.88 -19.40
CA GLN A 453 20.13 38.08 -19.80
C GLN A 453 21.09 38.04 -18.60
N GLU A 454 20.73 38.65 -17.46
CA GLU A 454 21.53 38.57 -16.24
C GLU A 454 21.61 37.15 -15.70
N LEU A 455 20.50 36.39 -15.70
CA LEU A 455 20.50 34.99 -15.29
C LEU A 455 21.42 34.13 -16.17
N ALA A 456 21.33 34.31 -17.49
CA ALA A 456 22.13 33.53 -18.44
C ALA A 456 23.64 33.88 -18.39
N ALA A 457 23.98 35.11 -18.00
CA ALA A 457 25.35 35.59 -17.89
C ALA A 457 25.95 35.44 -16.48
N TYR A 458 25.18 34.97 -15.50
CA TYR A 458 25.64 34.87 -14.12
C TYR A 458 26.72 33.78 -13.97
N ASP A 459 27.89 34.19 -13.47
CA ASP A 459 29.06 33.36 -13.22
C ASP A 459 29.50 33.38 -11.73
N GLY A 460 28.62 33.86 -10.85
CA GLY A 460 28.87 33.95 -9.42
C GLY A 460 28.80 32.59 -8.70
N PRO A 461 29.10 32.58 -7.38
CA PRO A 461 29.20 31.36 -6.59
C PRO A 461 27.85 30.77 -6.14
N ASP A 462 26.77 31.56 -6.18
CA ASP A 462 25.43 31.11 -5.79
C ASP A 462 24.82 30.26 -6.92
N VAL A 463 23.79 29.46 -6.63
CA VAL A 463 23.10 28.64 -7.63
C VAL A 463 21.65 29.05 -7.79
N PHE A 464 21.05 28.80 -8.95
CA PHE A 464 19.61 28.95 -9.15
C PHE A 464 18.86 27.65 -8.80
N SER A 465 17.63 27.78 -8.33
CA SER A 465 16.69 26.67 -8.18
C SER A 465 15.41 26.93 -8.97
N PRO A 466 15.11 26.13 -10.01
CA PRO A 466 15.93 25.03 -10.54
C PRO A 466 17.26 25.51 -11.16
N ARG A 467 18.27 24.63 -11.30
CA ARG A 467 19.58 25.01 -11.88
C ARG A 467 19.46 25.52 -13.31
N ALA A 468 18.55 24.94 -14.08
CA ALA A 468 18.26 25.35 -15.45
C ALA A 468 17.23 26.50 -15.55
N LEU A 469 16.95 27.23 -14.46
CA LEU A 469 16.04 28.38 -14.46
C LEU A 469 16.28 29.38 -15.61
N PRO A 470 17.52 29.72 -16.02
CA PRO A 470 17.74 30.62 -17.15
C PRO A 470 17.16 30.09 -18.48
N VAL A 471 17.15 28.76 -18.66
CA VAL A 471 16.58 28.08 -19.83
C VAL A 471 15.06 28.07 -19.74
N TYR A 472 14.51 27.66 -18.60
CA TYR A 472 13.06 27.60 -18.40
C TYR A 472 12.39 28.96 -18.52
N LEU A 473 13.03 30.02 -18.00
CA LEU A 473 12.54 31.38 -18.16
C LEU A 473 12.58 31.83 -19.62
N ALA A 474 13.66 31.52 -20.36
CA ALA A 474 13.75 31.86 -21.78
C ALA A 474 12.62 31.20 -22.59
N ASP A 475 12.36 29.93 -22.34
CA ASP A 475 11.29 29.17 -23.00
C ASP A 475 9.90 29.73 -22.66
N LEU A 476 9.66 30.06 -21.38
CA LEU A 476 8.41 30.66 -20.92
C LEU A 476 8.17 32.04 -21.58
N LEU A 477 9.20 32.89 -21.68
CA LEU A 477 9.08 34.20 -22.31
C LEU A 477 8.86 34.10 -23.82
N ALA A 478 9.47 33.10 -24.48
CA ALA A 478 9.31 32.88 -25.91
C ALA A 478 7.96 32.24 -26.28
N SER A 479 7.48 31.30 -25.46
CA SER A 479 6.36 30.42 -25.81
C SER A 479 5.07 30.70 -25.02
N GLY A 480 5.16 31.46 -23.93
CA GLY A 480 4.07 31.64 -22.97
C GLY A 480 3.92 30.45 -22.01
N PRO A 481 2.95 30.52 -21.07
CA PRO A 481 2.67 29.44 -20.12
C PRO A 481 2.19 28.19 -20.86
N PRO A 482 2.61 26.98 -20.44
CA PRO A 482 2.15 25.74 -21.07
C PRO A 482 0.70 25.44 -20.71
N THR A 483 0.04 24.60 -21.52
CA THR A 483 -1.34 24.13 -21.26
C THR A 483 -1.42 23.06 -20.17
N SER A 484 -0.29 22.45 -19.82
CA SER A 484 -0.10 21.52 -18.70
C SER A 484 1.31 21.69 -18.14
N PRO A 485 1.52 21.52 -16.82
CA PRO A 485 2.82 21.74 -16.22
C PRO A 485 3.90 20.84 -16.84
N HIS A 486 5.07 21.40 -17.11
CA HIS A 486 6.22 20.64 -17.59
C HIS A 486 6.97 20.01 -16.42
N LEU A 487 7.34 18.73 -16.55
CA LEU A 487 8.26 18.08 -15.62
C LEU A 487 9.66 18.65 -15.83
N ILE A 488 10.26 19.21 -14.78
CA ILE A 488 11.60 19.81 -14.83
C ILE A 488 12.54 19.10 -13.87
N GLY A 489 13.82 19.05 -14.25
CA GLY A 489 14.89 18.48 -13.40
C GLY A 489 15.43 19.48 -12.37
N LEU A 490 16.41 19.00 -11.59
CA LEU A 490 17.18 19.77 -10.61
C LEU A 490 17.83 21.04 -11.19
#